data_AF-A0A2J0U9G9-F1
#
_entry.id   AF-A0A2J0U9G9-F1
#
_cell.length_a   1.000
_cell.length_b   1.000
_cell.length_c   1.000
_cell.angle_alpha   90.00
_cell.angle_beta   90.00
_cell.angle_gamma   90.00
#
_symmetry.space_group_name_H-M   'P 1'
#
loop_
_entity.id
_entity.type
_entity.pdbx_description
1 polymer ?
#
loop_
_entity_poly.entity_id
_entity_poly.type
_entity_poly.pdbx_seq_one_letter_code
_entity_poly.pdbx_strand_id
1 'polypeptide(L)'
;MLTIAATATAIRILPAMPLPDSFYWTTRSASKPGDPLTVIACEGVWIVSMSQRVDDGTWVATLDRHRHGPGSGPWRHCSSYDQGRAGAELWVTRHQARLREDVAKITAWRVAVRANRLAKANTDPPFGWMG
;
A
#
# COMPACT_ATOMS: atom_id res chain seq x y z
N MET A 1 -38.87 -19.69 -34.38
CA MET A 1 -37.56 -20.37 -34.28
C MET A 1 -36.54 -19.38 -33.72
N LEU A 2 -35.89 -19.82 -32.64
CA LEU A 2 -34.84 -19.27 -31.75
C LEU A 2 -34.35 -17.80 -31.83
N THR A 3 -34.52 -17.13 -30.67
CA THR A 3 -33.82 -15.95 -30.15
C THR A 3 -32.46 -16.34 -29.53
N ILE A 4 -31.37 -15.64 -29.81
CA ILE A 4 -30.10 -15.67 -29.03
C ILE A 4 -29.48 -14.27 -29.10
N ALA A 5 -29.74 -13.37 -28.15
CA ALA A 5 -29.06 -13.17 -26.86
C ALA A 5 -27.65 -12.55 -26.98
N ALA A 6 -27.54 -11.32 -26.49
CA ALA A 6 -26.33 -10.51 -26.40
C ALA A 6 -25.26 -11.18 -25.52
N THR A 7 -24.04 -11.31 -26.02
CA THR A 7 -22.90 -11.78 -25.22
C THR A 7 -22.23 -10.62 -24.51
N ALA A 8 -22.33 -10.66 -23.18
CA ALA A 8 -21.78 -9.71 -22.23
C ALA A 8 -20.24 -9.72 -22.18
N THR A 9 -19.68 -8.52 -22.00
CA THR A 9 -18.29 -8.26 -21.64
C THR A 9 -17.93 -8.99 -20.34
N ALA A 10 -17.20 -10.09 -20.46
CA ALA A 10 -16.53 -10.72 -19.32
C ALA A 10 -15.34 -9.84 -18.90
N ILE A 11 -15.57 -8.97 -17.90
CA ILE A 11 -14.49 -8.42 -17.08
C ILE A 11 -13.75 -9.62 -16.49
N ARG A 12 -12.54 -9.89 -16.97
CA ARG A 12 -11.68 -10.95 -16.42
C ARG A 12 -11.36 -10.59 -14.98
N ILE A 13 -12.09 -11.17 -14.05
CA ILE A 13 -11.74 -11.20 -12.64
C ILE A 13 -10.48 -12.09 -12.57
N LEU A 14 -9.30 -11.48 -12.64
CA LEU A 14 -8.06 -12.19 -12.35
C LEU A 14 -8.16 -12.70 -10.90
N PRO A 15 -7.79 -13.96 -10.62
CA PRO A 15 -7.71 -14.43 -9.24
C PRO A 15 -6.80 -13.49 -8.45
N ALA A 16 -7.14 -13.21 -7.20
CA ALA A 16 -6.30 -12.41 -6.30
C ALA A 16 -4.89 -13.01 -6.31
N MET A 17 -3.92 -12.26 -6.85
CA MET A 17 -2.55 -12.73 -6.86
C MET A 17 -2.03 -12.62 -5.43
N PRO A 18 -1.49 -13.70 -4.83
CA PRO A 18 -0.91 -13.59 -3.50
C PRO A 18 0.17 -12.51 -3.53
N LEU A 19 0.20 -11.68 -2.48
CA LEU A 19 1.23 -10.64 -2.36
C LEU A 19 2.61 -11.27 -2.52
N PRO A 20 3.56 -10.60 -3.21
CA PRO A 20 4.93 -11.08 -3.28
C PRO A 20 5.50 -11.24 -1.86
N ASP A 21 6.48 -12.13 -1.72
CA ASP A 21 7.20 -12.34 -0.46
C ASP A 21 7.64 -11.00 0.16
N SER A 22 7.71 -10.96 1.49
CA SER A 22 7.98 -9.76 2.32
C SER A 22 6.87 -8.71 2.39
N PHE A 23 5.87 -8.76 1.50
CA PHE A 23 4.69 -7.88 1.56
C PHE A 23 3.52 -8.58 2.24
N TYR A 24 2.81 -7.85 3.10
CA TYR A 24 1.66 -8.40 3.81
C TYR A 24 0.59 -7.34 4.07
N TRP A 25 -0.65 -7.81 4.14
CA TRP A 25 -1.78 -7.00 4.58
C TRP A 25 -1.79 -6.86 6.10
N THR A 26 -2.08 -5.67 6.60
CA THR A 26 -2.22 -5.37 8.03
C THR A 26 -3.31 -4.31 8.25
N THR A 27 -3.71 -4.14 9.51
CA THR A 27 -4.63 -3.07 9.92
C THR A 27 -3.87 -1.74 9.98
N ARG A 28 -4.61 -0.63 9.88
CA ARG A 28 -4.06 0.73 10.08
C ARG A 28 -3.62 0.96 11.54
N SER A 29 -4.17 0.21 12.49
CA SER A 29 -3.81 0.34 13.91
C SER A 29 -3.70 -1.03 14.58
N ALA A 30 -2.58 -1.25 15.28
CA ALA A 30 -2.40 -2.43 16.12
C ALA A 30 -3.42 -2.49 17.28
N SER A 31 -3.97 -1.34 17.70
CA SER A 31 -4.99 -1.28 18.75
C SER A 31 -6.38 -1.74 18.30
N LYS A 32 -6.58 -1.97 17.00
CA LYS A 32 -7.86 -2.41 16.42
C LYS A 32 -7.64 -3.62 15.50
N PRO A 33 -7.35 -4.81 16.08
CA PRO A 33 -7.05 -6.00 15.28
C PRO A 33 -8.25 -6.55 14.50
N GLY A 34 -9.47 -6.18 14.88
CA GLY A 34 -10.70 -6.56 14.16
C GLY A 34 -11.07 -5.65 12.99
N ASP A 35 -10.35 -4.55 12.78
CA ASP A 35 -10.62 -3.64 11.66
C ASP A 35 -10.21 -4.28 10.32
N PRO A 36 -10.82 -3.87 9.19
CA PRO A 36 -10.42 -4.33 7.88
C PRO A 36 -8.93 -4.09 7.60
N LEU A 37 -8.30 -5.08 6.95
CA LEU A 37 -6.92 -4.96 6.51
C LEU A 37 -6.84 -3.92 5.39
N THR A 38 -6.22 -2.80 5.68
CA THR A 38 -6.26 -1.59 4.82
C THR A 38 -4.87 -1.08 4.50
N VAL A 39 -3.82 -1.78 4.93
CA VAL A 39 -2.43 -1.39 4.69
C VAL A 39 -1.68 -2.57 4.11
N ILE A 40 -0.95 -2.34 3.02
CA ILE A 40 0.12 -3.26 2.60
C ILE A 40 1.43 -2.71 3.16
N ALA A 41 2.12 -3.55 3.93
CA ALA A 41 3.41 -3.23 4.53
C ALA A 41 4.51 -4.19 4.06
N CYS A 42 5.76 -3.73 4.12
CA CYS A 42 6.97 -4.52 3.94
C CYS A 42 7.95 -4.13 5.04
N GLU A 43 8.41 -5.08 5.85
CA GLU A 43 9.28 -4.83 7.02
C GLU A 43 8.76 -3.69 7.94
N GLY A 44 7.44 -3.64 8.14
CA GLY A 44 6.80 -2.58 8.94
C GLY A 44 6.75 -1.20 8.28
N VAL A 45 7.23 -1.04 7.04
CA VAL A 45 7.08 0.17 6.22
C VAL A 45 5.77 0.10 5.45
N TRP A 46 4.94 1.14 5.56
CA TRP A 46 3.65 1.20 4.87
C TRP A 46 3.83 1.63 3.41
N ILE A 47 3.40 0.77 2.50
CA ILE A 47 3.59 0.94 1.06
C ILE A 47 2.30 1.45 0.39
N VAL A 48 1.18 0.80 0.70
CA VAL A 48 -0.15 1.22 0.27
C VAL A 48 -1.01 1.40 1.52
N SER A 49 -1.83 2.45 1.54
CA SER A 49 -2.92 2.57 2.52
C SER A 49 -4.23 2.79 1.79
N MET A 50 -5.23 1.99 2.12
CA MET A 50 -6.60 2.14 1.71
C MET A 50 -7.38 2.88 2.80
N SER A 51 -8.32 3.71 2.37
CA SER A 51 -9.29 4.35 3.26
C SER A 51 -10.61 4.54 2.52
N GLN A 52 -11.70 4.38 3.25
CA GLN A 52 -13.01 4.82 2.79
C GLN A 52 -13.17 6.30 3.14
N ARG A 53 -13.63 7.11 2.18
CA ARG A 53 -13.99 8.49 2.47
C ARG A 53 -15.29 8.53 3.27
N VAL A 54 -15.41 9.52 4.14
CA VAL A 54 -16.56 9.68 5.03
C VAL A 54 -17.74 10.36 4.32
N ASP A 55 -17.46 11.18 3.30
CA ASP A 55 -18.47 11.97 2.59
C ASP A 55 -19.33 11.12 1.65
N ASP A 56 -18.70 10.32 0.79
CA ASP A 56 -19.39 9.57 -0.27
C ASP A 56 -19.24 8.05 -0.16
N GLY A 57 -18.51 7.57 0.85
CA GLY A 57 -18.24 6.14 1.05
C GLY A 57 -17.28 5.55 0.00
N THR A 58 -16.67 6.37 -0.86
CA THR A 58 -15.75 5.92 -1.90
C THR A 58 -14.47 5.38 -1.29
N TRP A 59 -14.00 4.23 -1.78
CA TRP A 59 -12.71 3.70 -1.38
C TRP A 59 -11.59 4.36 -2.18
N VAL A 60 -10.47 4.63 -1.51
CA VAL A 60 -9.28 5.21 -2.11
C VAL A 60 -8.06 4.40 -1.67
N ALA A 61 -7.16 4.10 -2.62
CA ALA A 61 -5.83 3.58 -2.34
C ALA A 61 -4.78 4.68 -2.54
N THR A 62 -4.07 5.03 -1.47
CA THR A 62 -2.86 5.88 -1.51
C THR A 62 -1.64 5.00 -1.74
N LEU A 63 -0.95 5.25 -2.84
CA LEU A 63 0.24 4.52 -3.28
C LEU A 63 1.50 5.25 -2.82
N ASP A 64 2.63 4.54 -2.80
CA ASP A 64 3.92 5.12 -2.40
C ASP A 64 3.85 5.87 -1.07
N ARG A 65 3.10 5.29 -0.12
CA ARG A 65 2.80 5.89 1.17
C ARG A 65 4.09 6.19 1.95
N HIS A 66 5.11 5.37 1.79
CA HIS A 66 6.44 5.55 2.37
C HIS A 66 7.22 6.71 1.75
N ARG A 67 6.94 7.14 0.51
CA ARG A 67 7.66 8.24 -0.14
C ARG A 67 7.07 9.61 0.16
N HIS A 68 5.75 9.67 0.35
CA HIS A 68 5.05 10.95 0.38
C HIS A 68 4.57 11.37 1.76
N GLY A 69 4.31 10.41 2.66
CA GLY A 69 3.74 10.73 3.96
C GLY A 69 2.21 10.61 3.99
N PRO A 70 1.59 10.86 5.16
CA PRO A 70 0.14 10.74 5.33
C PRO A 70 -0.59 11.83 4.56
N GLY A 71 -1.65 11.45 3.85
CA GLY A 71 -2.52 12.42 3.18
C GLY A 71 -1.93 13.05 1.90
N SER A 72 -0.77 12.58 1.46
CA SER A 72 -0.08 13.07 0.26
C SER A 72 0.33 11.90 -0.65
N GLY A 73 0.66 12.23 -1.90
CA GLY A 73 1.13 11.27 -2.90
C GLY A 73 0.06 10.77 -3.86
N PRO A 74 0.44 9.85 -4.78
CA PRO A 74 -0.46 9.32 -5.78
C PRO A 74 -1.59 8.51 -5.14
N TRP A 75 -2.82 8.75 -5.60
CA TRP A 75 -3.98 8.01 -5.14
C TRP A 75 -4.81 7.49 -6.32
N ARG A 76 -5.60 6.46 -6.03
CA ARG A 76 -6.51 5.81 -6.98
C ARG A 76 -7.87 5.63 -6.31
N HIS A 77 -8.92 6.04 -7.03
CA HIS A 77 -10.29 5.70 -6.67
C HIS A 77 -10.54 4.21 -6.87
N CYS A 78 -11.27 3.62 -5.93
CA CYS A 78 -11.68 2.23 -5.92
C CYS A 78 -13.19 2.18 -5.84
N SER A 79 -13.81 1.37 -6.69
CA SER A 79 -15.25 1.11 -6.72
C SER A 79 -15.74 0.32 -5.50
N SER A 80 -14.86 -0.47 -4.87
CA SER A 80 -15.12 -1.17 -3.62
C SER A 80 -13.84 -1.47 -2.86
N TYR A 81 -13.97 -1.92 -1.61
CA TYR A 81 -12.84 -2.42 -0.81
C TYR A 81 -12.13 -3.58 -1.54
N ASP A 82 -12.87 -4.58 -2.01
CA ASP A 82 -12.27 -5.76 -2.65
C ASP A 82 -11.58 -5.43 -3.97
N GLN A 83 -12.17 -4.56 -4.80
CA GLN A 83 -11.49 -4.09 -6.02
C GLN A 83 -10.24 -3.27 -5.69
N GLY A 84 -10.30 -2.44 -4.65
CA GLY A 84 -9.14 -1.69 -4.20
C GLY A 84 -8.01 -2.59 -3.71
N ARG A 85 -8.34 -3.68 -3.00
CA ARG A 85 -7.35 -4.68 -2.58
C ARG A 85 -6.69 -5.38 -3.74
N ALA A 86 -7.49 -5.91 -4.67
CA ALA A 86 -6.97 -6.57 -5.87
C ALA A 86 -6.07 -5.63 -6.70
N GLY A 87 -6.49 -4.36 -6.85
CA GLY A 87 -5.69 -3.34 -7.53
C GLY A 87 -4.38 -3.01 -6.80
N ALA A 88 -4.42 -2.94 -5.47
CA ALA A 88 -3.23 -2.69 -4.65
C ALA A 88 -2.24 -3.87 -4.73
N GLU A 89 -2.72 -5.11 -4.66
CA GLU A 89 -1.91 -6.33 -4.81
C GLU A 89 -1.23 -6.38 -6.18
N LEU A 90 -1.98 -6.08 -7.25
CA LEU A 90 -1.42 -6.02 -8.61
C LEU A 90 -0.35 -4.92 -8.74
N TRP A 91 -0.62 -3.75 -8.16
CA TRP A 91 0.33 -2.64 -8.19
C TRP A 91 1.62 -2.98 -7.42
N VAL A 92 1.51 -3.59 -6.24
CA VAL A 92 2.68 -4.05 -5.47
C VAL A 92 3.46 -5.09 -6.26
N THR A 93 2.78 -6.07 -6.84
CA THR A 93 3.43 -7.12 -7.66
C THR A 93 4.21 -6.51 -8.82
N ARG A 94 3.65 -5.51 -9.50
CA ARG A 94 4.30 -4.81 -10.61
C ARG A 94 5.53 -4.01 -10.19
N HIS A 95 5.56 -3.47 -8.96
CA HIS A 95 6.61 -2.55 -8.51
C HIS A 95 7.52 -3.13 -7.42
N GLN A 96 7.37 -4.41 -7.10
CA GLN A 96 8.00 -5.05 -5.92
C GLN A 96 9.51 -4.80 -5.80
N ALA A 97 10.27 -4.82 -6.91
CA ALA A 97 11.72 -4.61 -6.88
C ALA A 97 12.07 -3.21 -6.36
N ARG A 98 11.48 -2.19 -6.96
CA ARG A 98 11.66 -0.78 -6.57
C ARG A 98 11.15 -0.50 -5.16
N LEU A 99 10.05 -1.15 -4.76
CA LEU A 99 9.52 -1.02 -3.40
C LEU A 99 10.47 -1.60 -2.36
N ARG A 100 11.09 -2.76 -2.63
CA ARG A 100 12.11 -3.34 -1.74
C ARG A 100 13.35 -2.45 -1.63
N GLU A 101 13.80 -1.84 -2.72
CA GLU A 101 14.91 -0.87 -2.68
C GLU A 101 14.57 0.35 -1.80
N ASP A 102 13.36 0.88 -1.90
CA ASP A 102 12.92 1.99 -1.05
C ASP A 102 12.86 1.57 0.43
N VAL A 103 12.35 0.38 0.72
CA VAL A 103 12.30 -0.18 2.08
C VAL A 103 13.71 -0.37 2.63
N ALA A 104 14.64 -0.89 1.83
CA ALA A 104 16.04 -1.05 2.23
C ALA A 104 16.70 0.28 2.62
N LYS A 105 16.44 1.36 1.86
CA LYS A 105 16.91 2.72 2.21
C LYS A 105 16.36 3.19 3.55
N ILE A 106 15.07 2.95 3.80
CA ILE A 106 14.42 3.31 5.06
C ILE A 106 14.98 2.49 6.23
N THR A 107 15.16 1.19 6.04
CA THR A 107 15.72 0.29 7.06
C THR A 107 17.16 0.69 7.39
N ALA A 108 18.01 0.95 6.39
CA ALA A 108 19.38 1.43 6.59
C ALA A 108 19.42 2.76 7.37
N TRP A 109 18.57 3.71 7.00
CA TRP A 109 18.45 4.99 7.71
C TRP A 109 18.01 4.80 9.17
N ARG A 110 16.99 3.97 9.44
CA ARG A 110 16.53 3.66 10.80
C ARG A 110 17.64 3.02 11.65
N VAL A 111 18.46 2.14 11.06
CA VAL A 111 19.62 1.54 11.73
C VAL A 111 20.65 2.61 12.07
N ALA A 112 20.99 3.49 11.12
CA ALA A 112 21.94 4.58 11.33
C ALA A 112 21.46 5.54 12.44
N VAL A 113 20.19 5.98 12.39
CA VAL A 113 19.59 6.83 13.43
C VAL A 113 19.65 6.15 14.81
N ARG A 114 19.34 4.84 14.89
CA ARG A 114 19.41 4.10 16.14
C ARG A 114 20.84 4.01 16.68
N ALA A 115 21.83 3.77 15.82
CA ALA A 115 23.24 3.76 16.19
C ALA A 115 23.72 5.15 16.66
N ASN A 116 23.23 6.21 16.01
CA ASN A 116 23.59 7.60 16.30
C ASN A 116 22.85 8.21 17.49
N ARG A 117 21.94 7.47 18.15
CA ARG A 117 21.10 7.98 19.24
C ARG A 117 21.89 8.63 20.37
N LEU A 118 23.09 8.12 20.67
CA LEU A 118 23.97 8.68 21.71
C LEU A 118 24.89 9.79 21.18
N ALA A 119 25.25 9.74 19.89
CA ALA A 119 26.17 10.67 19.25
C ALA A 119 25.52 11.99 18.79
N LYS A 120 24.18 12.06 18.76
CA LYS A 120 23.40 13.23 18.28
C LYS A 120 23.80 13.73 16.87
N ALA A 121 24.44 12.89 16.06
CA ALA A 121 24.79 13.21 14.68
C ALA A 121 23.52 13.26 13.82
N ASN A 122 23.39 14.28 12.97
CA ASN A 122 22.26 14.37 12.05
C ASN A 122 22.40 13.32 10.94
N THR A 123 21.33 12.58 10.66
CA THR A 123 21.28 11.58 9.58
C THR A 123 20.07 11.88 8.72
N ASP A 124 20.32 12.36 7.49
CA ASP A 124 19.24 12.79 6.62
C ASP A 124 18.36 11.60 6.20
N PRO A 125 17.03 11.79 6.20
CA PRO A 125 16.08 10.77 5.79
C PRO A 125 16.15 10.47 4.29
N PRO A 126 15.79 9.25 3.87
CA PRO A 126 15.75 8.90 2.45
C PRO A 126 14.60 9.58 1.68
N PHE A 127 13.57 10.07 2.39
CA PHE A 127 12.42 10.75 1.80
C PHE A 127 12.05 11.97 2.63
N GLY A 128 11.79 13.10 1.95
CA GLY A 128 11.72 14.43 2.59
C GLY A 128 10.61 14.66 3.62
N TRP A 129 9.62 13.76 3.74
CA TRP A 129 8.59 13.86 4.79
C TRP A 129 8.97 13.13 6.08
N MET A 130 9.99 12.27 6.03
CA MET A 130 10.43 11.52 7.20
C MET A 130 11.39 12.39 8.01
N GLY A 131 10.93 13.04 9.07
CA GLY A 131 11.81 13.90 9.89
C GLY A 131 11.06 14.51 11.04
#